data_AF-A0A2I0JBK9-F1
#
_entry.id   AF-A0A2I0JBK9-F1
#
_cell.length_a   1.000
_cell.length_b   1.000
_cell.length_c   1.000
_cell.angle_alpha   90.00
_cell.angle_beta   90.00
_cell.angle_gamma   90.00
#
_symmetry.space_group_name_H-M   'P 1'
#
loop_
_entity.id
_entity.type
_entity.pdbx_description
1 polymer ?
#
loop_
_entity_poly.entity_id
_entity_poly.type
_entity_poly.pdbx_seq_one_letter_code
_entity_poly.pdbx_strand_id
1 'polypeptide(L)'
;MGVETTRHFLLEWLSYTYRYVPVSLLDVIPQKLNWRPPSYYGRDDLETLMASDSAADWIRISEMLLGRVPDGFTFAPKHKSNAYDRAENG
;
A
#
# COMPACT_ATOMS: atom_id res chain seq x y z
N MET A 1 -19.56 -11.83 10.16
CA MET A 1 -19.90 -11.65 8.73
C MET A 1 -20.25 -10.19 8.51
N GLY A 2 -19.68 -9.53 7.50
CA GLY A 2 -19.79 -8.08 7.30
C GLY A 2 -18.41 -7.42 7.34
N VAL A 3 -18.05 -6.82 8.48
CA VAL A 3 -16.82 -6.03 8.67
C VAL A 3 -15.56 -6.79 8.25
N GLU A 4 -15.38 -8.04 8.69
CA GLU A 4 -14.19 -8.83 8.34
C GLU A 4 -14.09 -9.16 6.85
N THR A 5 -15.23 -9.34 6.16
CA THR A 5 -15.25 -9.53 4.71
C THR A 5 -14.80 -8.26 3.99
N THR A 6 -15.33 -7.10 4.42
CA THR A 6 -14.90 -5.79 3.91
C THR A 6 -13.42 -5.53 4.19
N ARG A 7 -12.93 -5.91 5.38
CA ARG A 7 -11.51 -5.78 5.75
C ARG A 7 -10.61 -6.57 4.81
N HIS A 8 -10.92 -7.84 4.58
CA HIS A 8 -10.17 -8.66 3.64
C HIS A 8 -10.17 -8.07 2.23
N PHE A 9 -11.32 -7.61 1.75
CA PHE A 9 -11.41 -6.95 0.45
C PHE A 9 -10.56 -5.67 0.39
N LEU A 10 -10.62 -4.83 1.43
CA LEU A 10 -9.83 -3.61 1.53
C LEU A 10 -8.33 -3.89 1.53
N LEU A 11 -7.87 -4.87 2.31
CA LEU A 11 -6.45 -5.24 2.39
C LEU A 11 -5.95 -5.79 1.05
N GLU A 12 -6.75 -6.59 0.35
CA GLU A 12 -6.44 -7.04 -1.01
C GLU A 12 -6.41 -5.88 -2.01
N TRP A 13 -7.31 -4.90 -1.86
CA TRP A 13 -7.33 -3.69 -2.69
C TRP A 13 -6.11 -2.79 -2.46
N LEU A 14 -5.69 -2.59 -1.22
CA LEU A 14 -4.45 -1.87 -0.88
C LEU A 14 -3.22 -2.62 -1.44
N SER A 15 -3.17 -3.94 -1.25
CA SER A 15 -2.17 -4.83 -1.85
C SER A 15 -2.20 -4.80 -3.41
N TYR A 16 -3.33 -4.49 -4.03
CA TYR A 16 -3.39 -4.34 -5.47
C TYR A 16 -2.82 -2.99 -5.92
N THR A 17 -3.22 -1.90 -5.25
CA THR A 17 -2.95 -0.52 -5.66
C THR A 17 -1.49 -0.10 -5.45
N TYR A 18 -0.80 -0.56 -4.41
CA TYR A 18 0.62 -0.22 -4.17
C TYR A 18 1.55 -0.67 -5.32
N ARG A 19 1.07 -1.56 -6.18
CA ARG A 19 1.81 -2.09 -7.34
C ARG A 19 1.74 -1.19 -8.58
N TYR A 20 1.02 -0.07 -8.50
CA TYR A 20 0.84 0.86 -9.60
C TYR A 20 1.24 2.28 -9.19
N VAL A 21 1.90 2.97 -10.12
CA VAL A 21 2.26 4.38 -9.99
C VAL A 21 1.40 5.20 -10.95
N PRO A 22 0.60 6.15 -10.46
CA PRO A 22 -0.14 7.07 -11.32
C PRO A 22 0.79 7.83 -12.28
N VAL A 23 0.41 7.95 -13.54
CA VAL A 23 1.21 8.68 -14.56
C VAL A 23 1.48 10.13 -14.19
N SER A 24 0.56 10.75 -13.44
CA SER A 24 0.70 12.13 -12.96
C SER A 24 1.76 12.33 -11.88
N LEU A 25 2.27 11.24 -11.29
CA LEU A 25 3.39 11.26 -10.33
C LEU A 25 4.75 11.03 -11.00
N LEU A 26 4.79 10.80 -12.32
CA LEU A 26 6.04 10.54 -13.03
C LEU A 26 6.61 11.85 -13.59
N ASP A 27 7.85 12.17 -13.21
CA ASP A 27 8.59 13.32 -13.76
C ASP A 27 8.95 13.13 -15.24
N VAL A 28 9.17 11.88 -15.66
CA VAL A 28 9.59 11.53 -17.02
C VAL A 28 8.63 10.51 -17.64
N ILE A 29 8.10 10.86 -18.82
CA ILE A 29 7.17 10.04 -19.60
C ILE A 29 7.75 9.84 -21.01
N PRO A 30 7.68 8.63 -21.61
CA PRO A 30 7.04 7.42 -21.11
C PRO A 30 7.91 6.63 -20.11
N GLN A 31 7.25 5.94 -19.17
CA GLN A 31 7.90 5.02 -18.23
C GLN A 31 8.54 3.84 -18.97
N LYS A 32 9.78 3.48 -18.59
CA LYS A 32 10.49 2.31 -19.13
C LYS A 32 10.31 1.08 -18.23
N LEU A 33 10.36 -0.11 -18.83
CA LEU A 33 10.03 -1.38 -18.17
C LEU A 33 10.81 -1.65 -16.87
N ASN A 34 12.09 -1.27 -16.81
CA ASN A 34 12.97 -1.55 -15.66
C ASN A 34 13.09 -0.36 -14.69
N TRP A 35 12.39 0.75 -14.95
CA TRP A 35 12.45 1.91 -14.09
C TRP A 35 11.53 1.73 -12.89
N ARG A 36 12.07 2.02 -11.71
CA ARG A 36 11.34 2.10 -10.45
C ARG A 36 11.45 3.53 -9.95
N PRO A 37 10.32 4.25 -9.77
CA PRO A 37 10.38 5.56 -9.15
C PRO A 37 10.84 5.42 -7.70
N PRO A 38 11.48 6.47 -7.14
CA PRO A 38 11.88 6.51 -5.74
C PRO A 38 10.65 6.41 -4.83
N SER A 39 10.85 6.06 -3.56
CA SER A 39 9.76 5.95 -2.59
C SER A 39 8.91 7.22 -2.55
N TYR A 40 7.58 7.05 -2.59
CA TYR A 40 6.64 8.16 -2.60
C TYR A 40 6.44 8.71 -1.18
N TYR A 41 6.51 10.03 -1.05
CA TYR A 41 6.09 10.75 0.15
C TYR A 41 4.88 11.62 -0.22
N GLY A 42 3.77 11.41 0.49
CA GLY A 42 2.51 12.09 0.23
C GLY A 42 2.54 13.56 0.66
N ARG A 43 1.43 14.27 0.43
CA ARG A 43 1.26 15.66 0.89
C ARG A 43 1.10 15.74 2.42
N ASP A 44 0.65 14.65 3.03
CA ASP A 44 0.50 14.48 4.48
C ASP A 44 0.82 13.04 4.90
N ASP A 45 0.77 12.80 6.22
CA ASP A 45 1.07 11.50 6.83
C ASP A 45 0.07 10.41 6.41
N LEU A 46 -1.20 10.77 6.19
CA LEU A 46 -2.23 9.80 5.80
C LEU A 46 -2.01 9.34 4.36
N GLU A 47 -1.70 10.26 3.46
CA GLU A 47 -1.38 9.93 2.08
C GLU A 47 -0.11 9.09 1.99
N THR A 48 0.90 9.41 2.79
CA THR A 48 2.12 8.60 2.92
C THR A 48 1.79 7.19 3.43
N LEU A 49 0.94 7.08 4.45
CA LEU A 49 0.48 5.80 4.99
C LEU A 49 -0.28 4.98 3.93
N MET A 50 -1.15 5.61 3.15
CA MET A 50 -1.91 4.96 2.08
C MET A 50 -1.02 4.44 0.94
N ALA A 51 0.16 5.02 0.75
CA ALA A 51 1.14 4.59 -0.24
C ALA A 51 2.16 3.57 0.29
N SER A 52 2.08 3.19 1.57
CA SER A 52 3.00 2.24 2.19
C SER A 52 2.98 0.87 1.50
N ASP A 53 4.14 0.21 1.46
CA ASP A 53 4.29 -1.18 1.00
C ASP A 53 4.22 -2.20 2.15
N SER A 54 3.95 -1.75 3.38
CA SER A 54 3.87 -2.56 4.58
C SER A 54 2.46 -3.11 4.81
N ALA A 55 2.35 -4.43 4.95
CA ALA A 55 1.11 -5.08 5.36
C ALA A 55 0.60 -4.61 6.73
N ALA A 56 1.51 -4.23 7.64
CA ALA A 56 1.14 -3.69 8.95
C ALA A 56 0.45 -2.33 8.83
N ASP A 57 0.89 -1.49 7.89
CA ASP A 57 0.27 -0.19 7.64
C ASP A 57 -1.11 -0.35 7.00
N TRP A 58 -1.27 -1.31 6.10
CA TRP A 58 -2.59 -1.63 5.53
C TRP A 58 -3.56 -2.14 6.61
N ILE A 59 -3.08 -2.94 7.56
CA ILE A 59 -3.86 -3.35 8.74
C ILE A 59 -4.27 -2.10 9.53
N ARG A 60 -3.34 -1.19 9.82
CA ARG A 60 -3.62 0.06 10.53
C ARG A 60 -4.68 0.91 9.82
N ILE A 61 -4.60 1.06 8.49
CA ILE A 61 -5.63 1.75 7.69
C ILE A 61 -6.99 1.07 7.86
N SER A 62 -7.01 -0.27 7.81
CA SER A 62 -8.26 -1.02 8.00
C SER A 62 -8.82 -0.84 9.42
N GLU A 63 -7.98 -0.69 10.44
CA GLU A 63 -8.42 -0.39 11.80
C GLU A 63 -9.03 1.01 11.94
N MET A 64 -8.45 1.99 11.27
CA MET A 64 -8.96 3.36 11.24
C MET A 64 -10.37 3.43 10.63
N LEU A 65 -10.66 2.61 9.60
CA LEU A 65 -11.91 2.65 8.85
C LEU A 65 -12.98 1.69 9.39
N LEU A 66 -12.57 0.52 9.89
CA LEU A 66 -13.46 -0.60 10.19
C LEU A 66 -13.44 -1.01 11.68
N GLY A 67 -12.68 -0.29 12.50
CA GLY A 67 -12.43 -0.63 13.91
C GLY A 67 -11.32 -1.66 14.09
N ARG A 68 -10.91 -1.85 15.34
CA ARG A 68 -9.78 -2.72 15.75
C ARG A 68 -9.91 -4.14 15.19
N VAL A 69 -8.79 -4.72 14.74
CA VAL A 69 -8.75 -6.13 14.33
C VAL A 69 -8.82 -7.07 15.54
N PRO A 70 -9.26 -8.32 15.36
CA PRO A 70 -9.09 -9.35 16.39
C PRO A 70 -7.63 -9.51 16.82
N ASP A 71 -7.39 -9.84 18.08
CA ASP A 71 -6.03 -10.09 18.56
C ASP A 71 -5.36 -11.24 17.79
N GLY A 72 -4.13 -11.03 17.34
CA GLY A 72 -3.39 -11.99 16.52
C GLY A 72 -3.77 -11.99 15.03
N PHE A 73 -4.60 -11.05 14.56
CA PHE A 73 -4.87 -10.91 13.14
C PHE A 73 -3.59 -10.62 12.35
N THR A 74 -3.41 -11.32 11.24
CA THR A 74 -2.30 -11.11 10.31
C THR A 74 -2.82 -11.10 8.88
N PHE A 75 -2.14 -10.32 8.04
CA PHE A 75 -2.40 -10.26 6.61
C PHE A 75 -1.10 -10.47 5.85
N ALA A 76 -1.11 -11.37 4.88
CA ALA A 76 0.01 -11.61 3.98
C ALA A 76 -0.49 -11.42 2.54
N PRO A 77 0.07 -10.44 1.78
CA PRO A 77 -0.32 -10.24 0.40
C PRO A 77 0.06 -11.45 -0.45
N LYS A 78 -0.80 -11.80 -1.41
CA LYS A 78 -0.54 -12.90 -2.36
C LYS A 78 0.66 -12.64 -3.27
N HIS A 79 0.98 -11.37 -3.51
CA HIS A 79 2.05 -10.94 -4.41
C HIS A 79 3.04 -10.04 -3.66
N LYS A 80 4.34 -10.28 -3.87
CA LYS A 80 5.45 -9.52 -3.29
C LYS A 80 5.94 -8.36 -4.17
N SER A 81 5.27 -8.07 -5.27
CA SER A 81 5.73 -7.08 -6.26
C SER A 81 5.45 -5.67 -5.78
N ASN A 82 6.46 -4.80 -5.69
CA ASN A 82 6.31 -3.37 -5.42
C ASN A 82 6.51 -2.56 -6.72
N ALA A 83 5.86 -1.40 -6.85
CA ALA A 83 6.04 -0.47 -7.96
C ALA A 83 7.21 0.50 -7.72
N TYR A 84 7.38 0.93 -6.47
CA TYR A 84 8.43 1.85 -6.06
C TYR A 84 9.72 1.09 -5.75
N ASP A 85 10.83 1.82 -5.77
CA ASP A 85 12.05 1.32 -5.19
C ASP A 85 11.92 1.26 -3.67
N ARG A 86 12.55 0.25 -3.05
CA ARG A 86 12.56 0.18 -1.58
C ARG A 86 13.30 1.40 -1.08
N ALA A 87 12.78 2.03 -0.04
CA ALA A 87 13.60 2.90 0.78
C ALA A 87 14.71 1.99 1.36
N GLU A 88 15.90 2.02 0.78
CA GLU A 88 17.10 1.59 1.50
C GLU A 88 17.17 2.50 2.72
N ASN A 89 16.69 2.00 3.85
CA ASN A 89 17.16 2.47 5.14
C ASN A 89 18.68 2.33 5.10
N GLY A 90 19.40 3.45 5.19
CA GLY A 90 20.83 3.43 5.47
C GLY A 90 21.16 2.68 6.74
#